data_AF-A0A519RU80-F1
#
_entry.id   AF-A0A519RU80-F1
#
_cell.length_a   1.000
_cell.length_b   1.000
_cell.length_c   1.000
_cell.angle_alpha   90.00
_cell.angle_beta   90.00
_cell.angle_gamma   90.00
#
_symmetry.space_group_name_H-M   'P 1'
#
loop_
_entity.id
_entity.type
_entity.pdbx_description
1 polymer ?
#
loop_
_entity_poly.entity_id
_entity_poly.type
_entity_poly.pdbx_seq_one_letter_code
_entity_poly.pdbx_strand_id
1 'polypeptide(L)'
;LLCQSDIVTLHIDGRPENQDFFGAKEFALMKKGALFINNARGHVVDVAALAAGLRSGHLGGAAIDVFPHEPKTNAESFESELRGLPNVLLTPHIGGSTAEAQRNIAEFVPERLMQYINTGNTQQSVNFPNILLPMQPGHRLIHIHANVPGVLAKINNVLAAHHVNILGQYLKTNELVGYVITDINKQYDQDVIQALREVEYTIKFRVLY
;
A
#
# COMPACT_ATOMS: atom_id res chain seq x y z
N LEU A 1 -15.63 13.81 22.22
CA LEU A 1 -14.18 13.51 22.14
C LEU A 1 -13.34 14.75 22.40
N LEU A 2 -13.20 15.67 21.44
CA LEU A 2 -12.25 16.80 21.53
C LEU A 2 -12.39 17.66 22.81
N CYS A 3 -13.61 18.04 23.17
CA CYS A 3 -13.89 18.82 24.38
C CYS A 3 -13.64 18.08 25.71
N GLN A 4 -13.37 16.77 25.66
CA GLN A 4 -13.16 15.90 26.81
C GLN A 4 -11.72 15.37 26.90
N SER A 5 -10.93 15.51 25.84
CA SER A 5 -9.55 15.00 25.76
C SER A 5 -8.54 16.03 26.24
N ASP A 6 -7.62 15.61 27.11
CA ASP A 6 -6.44 16.41 27.48
C ASP A 6 -5.29 16.22 26.48
N ILE A 7 -5.28 15.07 25.79
CA ILE A 7 -4.35 14.76 24.69
C ILE A 7 -5.15 14.17 23.53
N VAL A 8 -4.92 14.67 22.32
CA VAL A 8 -5.47 14.13 21.07
C VAL A 8 -4.31 13.63 20.21
N THR A 9 -4.39 12.40 19.73
CA THR A 9 -3.41 11.80 18.81
C THR A 9 -4.10 11.33 17.53
N LEU A 10 -3.49 11.59 16.37
CA LEU A 10 -4.02 11.15 15.07
C LEU A 10 -3.33 9.87 14.60
N HIS A 11 -4.17 8.91 14.15
CA HIS A 11 -3.77 7.63 13.55
C HIS A 11 -4.69 7.28 12.37
N ILE A 12 -4.82 8.20 11.42
CA ILE A 12 -5.64 8.02 10.22
C ILE A 12 -4.78 7.79 8.96
N ASP A 13 -5.39 7.22 7.92
CA ASP A 13 -4.70 7.01 6.65
C ASP A 13 -4.56 8.31 5.84
N GLY A 14 -3.72 8.27 4.80
CA GLY A 14 -3.39 9.42 3.96
C GLY A 14 -4.17 9.46 2.66
N ARG A 15 -5.43 9.04 2.69
CA ARG A 15 -6.28 9.09 1.50
C ARG A 15 -6.66 10.54 1.20
N PRO A 16 -6.90 10.92 -0.07
CA PRO A 16 -7.18 12.30 -0.45
C PRO A 16 -8.33 12.96 0.31
N GLU A 17 -9.32 12.19 0.76
CA GLU A 17 -10.47 12.69 1.51
C GLU A 17 -10.12 13.18 2.92
N ASN A 18 -8.95 12.80 3.45
CA ASN A 18 -8.47 13.23 4.77
C ASN A 18 -7.59 14.49 4.71
N GLN A 19 -7.50 15.15 3.55
CA GLN A 19 -6.80 16.43 3.42
C GLN A 19 -7.37 17.45 4.42
N ASP A 20 -6.49 18.02 5.25
CA ASP A 20 -6.83 18.99 6.30
C ASP A 20 -7.97 18.53 7.23
N PHE A 21 -8.06 17.22 7.46
CA PHE A 21 -9.05 16.59 8.33
C PHE A 21 -9.14 17.24 9.73
N PHE A 22 -8.00 17.68 10.27
CA PHE A 22 -7.93 18.36 11.56
C PHE A 22 -7.50 19.82 11.39
N GLY A 23 -8.47 20.73 11.43
CA GLY A 23 -8.26 22.15 11.17
C GLY A 23 -8.61 23.06 12.35
N ALA A 24 -8.75 24.36 12.06
CA ALA A 24 -9.04 25.39 13.07
C ALA A 24 -10.29 25.09 13.91
N LYS A 25 -11.32 24.51 13.29
CA LYS A 25 -12.56 24.15 13.98
C LYS A 25 -12.32 23.04 15.01
N GLU A 26 -11.58 22.01 14.64
CA GLU A 26 -11.28 20.88 15.52
C GLU A 26 -10.35 21.33 16.66
N PHE A 27 -9.34 22.14 16.37
CA PHE A 27 -8.50 22.74 17.40
C PHE A 27 -9.30 23.59 18.39
N ALA A 28 -10.24 24.42 17.92
CA ALA A 28 -11.07 25.24 18.80
C ALA A 28 -12.01 24.43 19.72
N LEU A 29 -12.34 23.18 19.34
CA LEU A 29 -13.13 22.27 20.15
C LEU A 29 -12.31 21.53 21.21
N MET A 30 -10.97 21.56 21.13
CA MET A 30 -10.11 20.96 22.14
C MET A 30 -10.19 21.76 23.44
N LYS A 31 -9.87 21.12 24.57
CA LYS A 31 -9.74 21.83 25.83
C LYS A 31 -8.60 22.84 25.75
N LYS A 32 -8.77 23.99 26.41
CA LYS A 32 -7.66 24.92 26.64
C LYS A 32 -6.54 24.21 27.42
N GLY A 33 -5.31 24.28 26.92
CA GLY A 33 -4.14 23.61 27.48
C GLY A 33 -3.95 22.16 27.00
N ALA A 34 -4.83 21.63 26.15
CA ALA A 34 -4.68 20.28 25.62
C ALA A 34 -3.44 20.12 24.73
N LEU A 35 -2.95 18.88 24.62
CA LEU A 35 -1.82 18.51 23.77
C LEU A 35 -2.30 17.82 22.49
N PHE A 36 -1.58 18.05 21.41
CA PHE A 36 -1.89 17.45 20.11
C PHE A 36 -0.70 16.65 19.56
N ILE A 37 -0.95 15.45 19.04
CA ILE A 37 0.08 14.57 18.48
C ILE A 37 -0.31 14.13 17.07
N ASN A 38 0.59 14.28 16.10
CA ASN A 38 0.41 13.72 14.77
C ASN A 38 1.68 12.99 14.31
N ASN A 39 1.60 11.67 14.33
CA ASN A 39 2.60 10.75 13.78
C ASN A 39 2.01 9.91 12.64
N ALA A 40 0.91 10.37 12.03
CA ALA A 40 0.19 9.63 10.99
C ALA A 40 0.55 10.12 9.59
N ARG A 41 0.00 11.25 9.16
CA ARG A 41 0.20 11.80 7.81
C ARG A 41 0.31 13.32 7.89
N GLY A 42 1.21 13.90 7.10
CA GLY A 42 1.49 15.34 7.18
C GLY A 42 0.32 16.22 6.74
N HIS A 43 -0.37 15.82 5.67
CA HIS A 43 -1.42 16.62 5.02
C HIS A 43 -2.80 16.56 5.70
N VAL A 44 -2.93 15.81 6.80
CA VAL A 44 -4.23 15.66 7.50
C VAL A 44 -4.46 16.72 8.57
N VAL A 45 -3.48 17.61 8.77
CA VAL A 45 -3.51 18.68 9.77
C VAL A 45 -3.24 20.00 9.08
N ASP A 46 -4.11 20.98 9.33
CA ASP A 46 -3.82 22.38 9.01
C ASP A 46 -2.73 22.91 9.94
N VAL A 47 -1.50 22.98 9.42
CA VAL A 47 -0.30 23.39 10.17
C VAL A 47 -0.41 24.85 10.62
N ALA A 48 -1.04 25.72 9.82
CA ALA A 48 -1.20 27.13 10.16
C ALA A 48 -2.19 27.29 11.32
N ALA A 49 -3.31 26.55 11.30
CA ALA A 49 -4.26 26.51 12.40
C ALA A 49 -3.64 25.96 13.69
N LEU A 50 -2.82 24.90 13.59
CA LEU A 50 -2.07 24.37 14.72
C LEU A 50 -1.12 25.43 15.31
N ALA A 51 -0.34 26.10 14.45
CA ALA A 51 0.57 27.16 14.87
C ALA A 51 -0.17 28.30 15.56
N ALA A 52 -1.34 28.70 15.06
CA ALA A 52 -2.18 29.72 15.69
C ALA A 52 -2.71 29.27 17.07
N GLY A 53 -3.16 28.01 17.19
CA GLY A 53 -3.60 27.42 18.46
C GLY A 53 -2.50 27.38 19.51
N LEU A 54 -1.26 27.10 19.09
CA LEU A 54 -0.08 27.10 19.96
C LEU A 54 0.35 28.53 20.36
N ARG A 55 0.45 29.46 19.39
CA ARG A 55 0.85 30.85 19.64
C ARG A 55 -0.14 31.60 20.54
N SER A 56 -1.44 31.30 20.42
CA SER A 56 -2.48 31.87 21.27
C SER A 56 -2.50 31.28 22.69
N GLY A 57 -1.79 30.18 22.93
CA GLY A 57 -1.85 29.44 24.19
C GLY A 57 -3.18 28.70 24.41
N HIS A 58 -3.99 28.53 23.36
CA HIS A 58 -5.14 27.63 23.43
C HIS A 58 -4.69 26.18 23.58
N LEU A 59 -3.66 25.77 22.83
CA LEU A 59 -3.02 24.47 22.98
C LEU A 59 -1.84 24.57 23.94
N GLY A 60 -1.68 23.57 24.80
CA GLY A 60 -0.57 23.48 25.74
C GLY A 60 0.75 23.09 25.08
N GLY A 61 0.68 22.39 23.95
CA GLY A 61 1.83 21.94 23.17
C GLY A 61 1.46 20.93 22.10
N ALA A 62 2.44 20.52 21.29
CA ALA A 62 2.25 19.51 20.27
C ALA A 62 3.49 18.64 20.03
N ALA A 63 3.28 17.44 19.47
CA ALA A 63 4.35 16.60 18.93
C ALA A 63 4.00 16.19 17.50
N ILE A 64 4.82 16.60 16.53
CA ILE A 64 4.55 16.43 15.10
C ILE A 64 5.76 15.75 14.45
N ASP A 65 5.52 14.58 13.86
CA ASP A 65 6.54 13.78 13.16
C ASP A 65 6.45 13.90 11.64
N VAL A 66 5.29 14.31 11.11
CA VAL A 66 4.97 14.29 9.68
C VAL A 66 4.43 15.64 9.22
N PHE A 67 4.80 16.06 8.01
CA PHE A 67 4.52 17.41 7.50
C PHE A 67 3.99 17.40 6.06
N PRO A 68 3.19 18.40 5.62
CA PRO A 68 2.74 18.48 4.23
C PRO A 68 3.89 18.56 3.22
N HIS A 69 4.99 19.21 3.63
CA HIS A 69 6.23 19.30 2.88
C HIS A 69 7.40 18.85 3.75
N GLU A 70 8.04 17.75 3.34
CA GLU A 70 9.18 17.15 4.04
C GLU A 70 10.46 17.30 3.19
N PRO A 71 11.63 17.54 3.81
CA PRO A 71 12.91 17.53 3.12
C PRO A 71 13.13 16.19 2.41
N LYS A 72 13.66 16.22 1.18
CA LYS A 72 13.97 14.97 0.46
C LYS A 72 15.21 14.28 1.03
N THR A 73 16.09 15.06 1.65
CA THR A 73 17.35 14.59 2.23
C THR A 73 17.67 15.35 3.51
N ASN A 74 18.56 14.79 4.33
CA ASN A 74 19.03 15.44 5.55
C ASN A 74 19.89 16.69 5.29
N ALA A 75 20.28 16.96 4.04
CA ALA A 75 21.03 18.14 3.66
C ALA A 75 20.12 19.34 3.33
N GLU A 76 18.82 19.12 3.14
CA GLU A 76 17.85 20.19 2.89
C GLU A 76 17.36 20.81 4.21
N SER A 77 17.15 22.13 4.22
CA SER A 77 16.56 22.81 5.37
C SER A 77 15.09 22.41 5.52
N PHE A 78 14.69 22.09 6.74
CA PHE A 78 13.28 21.89 7.08
C PHE A 78 12.60 23.22 7.37
N GLU A 79 11.52 23.54 6.66
CA GLU A 79 10.76 24.78 6.86
C GLU A 79 9.35 24.46 7.37
N SER A 80 8.95 25.12 8.46
CA SER A 80 7.62 24.97 9.05
C SER A 80 7.33 26.12 10.02
N GLU A 81 6.08 26.58 10.06
CA GLU A 81 5.61 27.61 11.01
C GLU A 81 5.68 27.18 12.47
N LEU A 82 5.86 25.88 12.71
CA LEU A 82 6.02 25.28 14.03
C LEU A 82 7.46 25.42 14.57
N ARG A 83 8.43 25.77 13.71
CA ARG A 83 9.82 25.99 14.15
C ARG A 83 9.89 27.16 15.13
N GLY A 84 10.66 26.98 16.20
CA GLY A 84 10.88 27.98 17.24
C GLY A 84 9.74 28.10 18.28
N LEU A 85 8.66 27.33 18.15
CA LEU A 85 7.65 27.24 19.20
C LEU A 85 8.19 26.39 20.37
N PRO A 86 8.26 26.93 21.60
CA PRO A 86 8.98 26.30 22.71
C PRO A 86 8.28 25.06 23.28
N ASN A 87 6.99 24.88 22.99
CA ASN A 87 6.14 23.79 23.47
C ASN A 87 5.80 22.79 22.35
N VAL A 88 6.66 22.68 21.33
CA VAL A 88 6.47 21.76 20.20
C VAL A 88 7.66 20.84 20.03
N LEU A 89 7.40 19.53 20.00
CA LEU A 89 8.35 18.52 19.56
C LEU A 89 8.19 18.31 18.06
N LEU A 90 9.28 18.48 17.32
CA LEU A 90 9.35 18.22 15.88
C LEU A 90 10.34 17.08 15.67
N THR A 91 9.87 15.98 15.08
CA THR A 91 10.70 14.83 14.73
C THR A 91 10.67 14.60 13.21
N PRO A 92 11.77 14.20 12.58
CA PRO A 92 11.88 14.18 11.11
C PRO A 92 11.35 12.87 10.51
N HIS A 93 10.05 12.59 10.65
CA HIS A 93 9.38 11.39 10.13
C HIS A 93 10.07 10.09 10.56
N ILE A 94 10.29 9.96 11.88
CA ILE A 94 11.00 8.83 12.49
C ILE A 94 10.10 7.97 13.38
N GLY A 95 8.78 8.16 13.36
CA GLY A 95 7.85 7.38 14.19
C GLY A 95 7.93 5.87 13.97
N GLY A 96 8.30 5.44 12.76
CA GLY A 96 8.57 4.03 12.41
C GLY A 96 10.05 3.66 12.28
N SER A 97 10.98 4.60 12.50
CA SER A 97 12.40 4.44 12.21
C SER A 97 13.15 3.78 13.37
N THR A 98 12.81 2.52 13.66
CA THR A 98 13.45 1.69 14.70
C THR A 98 14.13 0.45 14.12
N ALA A 99 15.09 -0.12 14.85
CA ALA A 99 15.77 -1.34 14.44
C ALA A 99 14.79 -2.54 14.36
N GLU A 100 13.83 -2.60 15.27
CA GLU A 100 12.77 -3.61 15.30
C GLU A 100 11.83 -3.48 14.09
N ALA A 101 11.46 -2.26 13.72
CA ALA A 101 10.64 -2.02 12.53
C ALA A 101 11.40 -2.42 11.25
N GLN A 102 12.69 -2.10 11.16
CA GLN A 102 13.54 -2.53 10.04
C GLN A 102 13.65 -4.05 9.96
N ARG A 103 13.76 -4.75 11.10
CA ARG A 103 13.72 -6.21 11.15
C ARG A 103 12.39 -6.76 10.62
N ASN A 104 11.26 -6.20 11.06
CA ASN A 104 9.94 -6.62 10.58
C ASN A 104 9.80 -6.40 9.07
N ILE A 105 10.33 -5.31 8.52
CA ILE A 105 10.37 -5.05 7.07
C ILE A 105 11.24 -6.08 6.35
N ALA A 106 12.40 -6.41 6.91
CA ALA A 106 13.34 -7.40 6.37
C ALA A 106 12.77 -8.82 6.35
N GLU A 107 11.79 -9.13 7.20
CA GLU A 107 11.03 -10.38 7.15
C GLU A 107 9.86 -10.28 6.15
N PHE A 108 9.07 -9.21 6.23
CA PHE A 108 7.84 -9.03 5.47
C PHE A 108 8.04 -8.91 3.95
N VAL A 109 8.95 -8.04 3.49
CA VAL A 109 9.10 -7.74 2.05
C VAL A 109 9.68 -8.93 1.28
N PRO A 110 10.78 -9.57 1.72
CA PRO A 110 11.29 -10.76 1.05
C PRO A 110 10.28 -11.91 1.04
N GLU A 111 9.50 -12.10 2.11
CA GLU A 111 8.45 -13.12 2.13
C GLU A 111 7.42 -12.89 1.02
N ARG A 112 6.94 -11.66 0.83
CA ARG A 112 6.00 -11.32 -0.27
C ARG A 112 6.62 -11.55 -1.65
N LEU A 113 7.89 -11.18 -1.83
CA LEU A 113 8.62 -11.44 -3.09
C LEU A 113 8.74 -12.95 -3.37
N MET A 114 9.12 -13.74 -2.37
CA MET A 114 9.26 -15.19 -2.49
C MET A 114 7.91 -15.86 -2.75
N GLN A 115 6.83 -15.41 -2.10
CA GLN A 115 5.48 -15.88 -2.35
C GLN A 115 5.06 -15.61 -3.81
N TYR A 116 5.30 -14.40 -4.33
CA TYR A 116 5.02 -14.12 -5.74
C TYR A 116 5.87 -14.98 -6.69
N ILE A 117 7.18 -15.09 -6.46
CA ILE A 117 8.11 -15.82 -7.33
C ILE A 117 7.77 -17.31 -7.38
N ASN A 118 7.44 -17.91 -6.23
CA ASN A 118 7.26 -19.37 -6.12
C ASN A 118 5.82 -19.82 -6.32
N THR A 119 4.83 -18.98 -5.98
CA THR A 119 3.42 -19.40 -5.95
C THR A 119 2.49 -18.49 -6.73
N GLY A 120 2.98 -17.35 -7.22
CA GLY A 120 2.18 -16.37 -7.95
C GLY A 120 1.30 -15.50 -7.02
N ASN A 121 1.41 -15.64 -5.71
CA ASN A 121 0.57 -14.87 -4.79
C ASN A 121 0.93 -13.38 -4.84
N THR A 122 -0.09 -12.53 -4.93
CA THR A 122 0.01 -11.06 -5.07
C THR A 122 -0.77 -10.33 -3.98
N GLN A 123 -1.11 -11.04 -2.89
CA GLN A 123 -1.74 -10.45 -1.71
C GLN A 123 -0.86 -9.32 -1.13
N GLN A 124 -1.51 -8.25 -0.71
CA GLN A 124 -0.90 -7.00 -0.24
C GLN A 124 -0.07 -6.27 -1.30
N SER A 125 -0.22 -6.61 -2.58
CA SER A 125 0.30 -5.76 -3.65
C SER A 125 -0.47 -4.44 -3.69
N VAL A 126 0.27 -3.34 -3.82
CA VAL A 126 -0.29 -1.97 -3.84
C VAL A 126 -0.68 -1.49 -5.24
N ASN A 127 -0.27 -2.21 -6.29
CA ASN A 127 -0.45 -1.79 -7.69
C ASN A 127 -0.85 -2.93 -8.61
N PHE A 128 -1.25 -4.08 -8.07
CA PHE A 128 -1.53 -5.28 -8.84
C PHE A 128 -2.78 -6.02 -8.33
N PRO A 129 -3.53 -6.76 -9.19
CA PRO A 129 -4.66 -7.56 -8.72
C PRO A 129 -4.23 -8.53 -7.62
N ASN A 130 -4.87 -8.43 -6.46
CA ASN A 130 -4.52 -9.19 -5.26
C ASN A 130 -5.15 -10.58 -5.27
N ILE A 131 -4.32 -11.62 -5.41
CA ILE A 131 -4.70 -13.04 -5.41
C ILE A 131 -3.89 -13.79 -4.35
N LEU A 132 -4.56 -14.65 -3.59
CA LEU A 132 -3.96 -15.64 -2.70
C LEU A 132 -4.55 -17.01 -3.07
N LEU A 133 -3.70 -17.96 -3.45
CA LEU A 133 -4.09 -19.35 -3.67
C LEU A 133 -3.15 -20.31 -2.93
N PRO A 134 -3.70 -21.35 -2.27
CA PRO A 134 -2.89 -22.43 -1.73
C PRO A 134 -2.18 -23.18 -2.87
N MET A 135 -1.03 -23.78 -2.58
CA MET A 135 -0.38 -24.70 -3.51
C MET A 135 -1.19 -25.99 -3.62
N GLN A 136 -1.22 -26.58 -4.81
CA GLN A 136 -1.86 -27.87 -5.04
C GLN A 136 -1.02 -28.73 -6.00
N PRO A 137 -1.20 -30.07 -6.00
CA PRO A 137 -0.47 -30.95 -6.91
C PRO A 137 -0.78 -30.60 -8.37
N GLY A 138 0.25 -30.42 -9.19
CA GLY A 138 0.11 -30.00 -10.60
C GLY A 138 1.28 -29.12 -11.01
N HIS A 139 1.13 -28.43 -12.14
CA HIS A 139 1.99 -27.29 -12.49
C HIS A 139 1.18 -25.99 -12.40
N ARG A 140 1.84 -24.91 -11.99
CA ARG A 140 1.21 -23.59 -11.84
C ARG A 140 1.67 -22.63 -12.92
N LEU A 141 0.69 -22.07 -13.61
CA LEU A 141 0.87 -21.06 -14.63
C LEU A 141 0.37 -19.71 -14.10
N ILE A 142 1.10 -18.65 -14.40
CA ILE A 142 0.64 -17.29 -14.16
C ILE A 142 0.64 -16.51 -15.46
N HIS A 143 -0.46 -15.80 -15.71
CA HIS A 143 -0.68 -15.02 -16.93
C HIS A 143 -1.17 -13.63 -16.56
N ILE A 144 -0.38 -12.64 -16.93
CA ILE A 144 -0.67 -11.21 -16.80
C ILE A 144 -1.03 -10.73 -18.20
N HIS A 145 -2.17 -10.07 -18.33
CA HIS A 145 -2.69 -9.65 -19.61
C HIS A 145 -3.38 -8.28 -19.51
N ALA A 146 -3.58 -7.61 -20.64
CA ALA A 146 -4.41 -6.41 -20.67
C ALA A 146 -5.85 -6.75 -20.26
N ASN A 147 -6.52 -5.84 -19.55
CA ASN A 147 -7.91 -6.06 -19.14
C ASN A 147 -8.89 -5.82 -20.31
N VAL A 148 -9.00 -6.80 -21.22
CA VAL A 148 -9.88 -6.73 -22.40
C VAL A 148 -10.79 -7.96 -22.49
N PRO A 149 -12.03 -7.81 -23.02
CA PRO A 149 -12.95 -8.93 -23.18
C PRO A 149 -12.36 -10.08 -24.03
N GLY A 150 -12.67 -11.32 -23.65
CA GLY A 150 -12.33 -12.52 -24.42
C GLY A 150 -10.93 -13.07 -24.20
N VAL A 151 -10.02 -12.37 -23.52
CA VAL A 151 -8.66 -12.86 -23.25
C VAL A 151 -8.64 -14.18 -22.46
N LEU A 152 -9.49 -14.32 -21.44
CA LEU A 152 -9.59 -15.57 -20.67
C LEU A 152 -10.08 -16.74 -21.54
N ALA A 153 -11.00 -16.48 -22.48
CA ALA A 153 -11.46 -17.49 -23.43
C ALA A 153 -10.32 -17.91 -24.37
N LYS A 154 -9.48 -16.97 -24.84
CA LYS A 154 -8.30 -17.28 -25.65
C LYS A 154 -7.31 -18.18 -24.89
N ILE A 155 -7.02 -17.84 -23.62
CA ILE A 155 -6.15 -18.67 -22.76
C ILE A 155 -6.72 -20.08 -22.60
N ASN A 156 -8.01 -20.19 -22.26
CA ASN A 156 -8.65 -21.49 -22.03
C ASN A 156 -8.79 -22.31 -23.33
N ASN A 157 -8.98 -21.67 -24.49
CA ASN A 157 -9.00 -22.35 -25.78
C ASN A 157 -7.63 -22.95 -26.14
N VAL A 158 -6.53 -22.26 -25.81
CA VAL A 158 -5.17 -22.83 -25.97
C VAL A 158 -5.02 -24.07 -25.08
N LEU A 159 -5.36 -23.97 -23.80
CA LEU A 159 -5.30 -25.13 -22.90
C LEU A 159 -6.15 -26.31 -23.41
N ALA A 160 -7.37 -26.03 -23.91
CA ALA A 160 -8.27 -27.04 -24.44
C ALA A 160 -7.73 -27.70 -25.73
N ALA A 161 -7.15 -26.91 -26.65
CA ALA A 161 -6.57 -27.43 -27.90
C ALA A 161 -5.39 -28.37 -27.66
N HIS A 162 -4.64 -28.14 -26.58
CA HIS A 162 -3.53 -28.98 -26.13
C HIS A 162 -3.96 -30.08 -25.13
N HIS A 163 -5.27 -30.30 -24.97
CA HIS A 163 -5.85 -31.30 -24.07
C HIS A 163 -5.34 -31.20 -22.60
N VAL A 164 -5.04 -29.98 -22.14
CA VAL A 164 -4.55 -29.71 -20.78
C VAL A 164 -5.73 -29.60 -19.81
N ASN A 165 -5.69 -30.36 -18.73
CA ASN A 165 -6.73 -30.32 -17.71
C ASN A 165 -6.44 -29.23 -16.66
N ILE A 166 -7.40 -28.33 -16.44
CA ILE A 166 -7.33 -27.29 -15.41
C ILE A 166 -7.77 -27.87 -14.07
N LEU A 167 -6.91 -27.78 -13.07
CA LEU A 167 -7.16 -28.20 -11.68
C LEU A 167 -7.76 -27.07 -10.84
N GLY A 168 -7.39 -25.84 -11.14
CA GLY A 168 -7.94 -24.64 -10.51
C GLY A 168 -7.53 -23.40 -11.28
N GLN A 169 -8.40 -22.40 -11.32
CA GLN A 169 -8.11 -21.14 -12.00
C GLN A 169 -8.71 -19.99 -11.20
N TYR A 170 -7.93 -18.93 -10.99
CA TYR A 170 -8.39 -17.74 -10.29
C TYR A 170 -7.93 -16.50 -11.03
N LEU A 171 -8.88 -15.66 -11.43
CA LEU A 171 -8.64 -14.41 -12.13
C LEU A 171 -9.06 -13.24 -11.23
N LYS A 172 -8.24 -12.19 -11.22
CA LYS A 172 -8.63 -10.88 -10.73
C LYS A 172 -8.12 -9.80 -11.67
N THR A 173 -8.89 -8.74 -11.82
CA THR A 173 -8.58 -7.61 -12.69
C THR A 173 -8.54 -6.31 -11.89
N ASN A 174 -7.85 -5.31 -12.42
CA ASN A 174 -8.05 -3.90 -12.12
C ASN A 174 -8.32 -3.14 -13.43
N GLU A 175 -8.27 -1.81 -13.42
CA GLU A 175 -8.58 -0.99 -14.60
C GLU A 175 -7.63 -1.24 -15.78
N LEU A 176 -6.41 -1.72 -15.53
CA LEU A 176 -5.35 -1.84 -16.53
C LEU A 176 -5.06 -3.29 -16.93
N VAL A 177 -5.00 -4.19 -15.96
CA VAL A 177 -4.52 -5.56 -16.16
C VAL A 177 -5.44 -6.60 -15.56
N GLY A 178 -5.45 -7.78 -16.17
CA GLY A 178 -5.91 -9.01 -15.54
C GLY A 178 -4.73 -9.89 -15.15
N TYR A 179 -4.90 -10.59 -14.04
CA TYR A 179 -3.95 -11.56 -13.54
C TYR A 179 -4.69 -12.87 -13.24
N VAL A 180 -4.32 -13.92 -13.98
CA VAL A 180 -4.87 -15.26 -13.78
C VAL A 180 -3.78 -16.23 -13.37
N ILE A 181 -4.05 -16.96 -12.30
CA ILE A 181 -3.28 -18.13 -11.89
C ILE A 181 -4.08 -19.36 -12.33
N THR A 182 -3.45 -20.25 -13.08
CA THR A 182 -4.05 -21.51 -13.55
C THR A 182 -3.17 -22.67 -13.14
N ASP A 183 -3.71 -23.58 -12.34
CA ASP A 183 -3.09 -24.86 -12.03
C ASP A 183 -3.57 -25.91 -13.02
N ILE A 184 -2.63 -26.69 -13.54
CA ILE A 184 -2.87 -27.72 -14.56
C ILE A 184 -2.26 -29.06 -14.14
N ASN A 185 -2.71 -30.15 -14.77
CA ASN A 185 -2.05 -31.45 -14.62
C ASN A 185 -0.59 -31.41 -15.11
N LYS A 186 0.26 -32.33 -14.61
CA LYS A 186 1.71 -32.34 -14.94
C LYS A 186 2.04 -32.83 -16.35
N GLN A 187 1.11 -33.54 -16.99
CA GLN A 187 1.31 -34.12 -18.30
C GLN A 187 0.63 -33.23 -19.35
N TYR A 188 1.44 -32.48 -20.08
CA TYR A 188 1.04 -31.64 -21.21
C TYR A 188 2.20 -31.55 -22.20
N ASP A 189 1.91 -31.27 -23.48
CA ASP A 189 2.95 -31.02 -24.48
C ASP A 189 3.67 -29.69 -24.22
N GLN A 190 4.97 -29.59 -24.53
CA GLN A 190 5.71 -28.35 -24.26
C GLN A 190 5.30 -27.19 -25.17
N ASP A 191 4.64 -27.46 -26.29
CA ASP A 191 4.20 -26.45 -27.26
C ASP A 191 3.13 -25.53 -26.66
N VAL A 192 2.31 -26.04 -25.72
CA VAL A 192 1.31 -25.23 -24.99
C VAL A 192 1.95 -24.03 -24.26
N ILE A 193 3.19 -24.17 -23.77
CA ILE A 193 3.89 -23.10 -23.05
C ILE A 193 4.21 -21.95 -24.00
N GLN A 194 4.58 -22.27 -25.25
CA GLN A 194 4.83 -21.25 -26.26
C GLN A 194 3.52 -20.64 -26.75
N ALA A 195 2.49 -21.45 -27.01
CA ALA A 195 1.18 -20.96 -27.42
C ALA A 195 0.56 -20.01 -26.38
N LEU A 196 0.70 -20.30 -25.08
CA LEU A 196 0.23 -19.44 -23.99
C LEU A 196 0.97 -18.10 -23.90
N ARG A 197 2.25 -18.04 -24.29
CA ARG A 197 3.01 -16.79 -24.37
C ARG A 197 2.52 -15.89 -25.50
N GLU A 198 2.03 -16.51 -26.57
CA GLU A 198 1.62 -15.83 -27.81
C GLU A 198 0.14 -15.44 -27.81
N VAL A 199 -0.63 -15.79 -26.77
CA VAL A 199 -2.02 -15.35 -26.62
C VAL A 199 -2.09 -13.83 -26.76
N GLU A 200 -2.95 -13.35 -27.65
CA GLU A 200 -3.15 -11.93 -27.86
C GLU A 200 -3.52 -11.22 -26.54
N TYR A 201 -2.92 -10.05 -26.31
CA TYR A 201 -3.02 -9.25 -25.08
C TYR A 201 -2.25 -9.77 -23.86
N THR A 202 -1.42 -10.80 -24.02
CA THR A 202 -0.46 -11.22 -22.98
C THR A 202 0.55 -10.10 -22.72
N ILE A 203 0.70 -9.72 -21.45
CA ILE A 203 1.77 -8.84 -20.96
C ILE A 203 2.94 -9.69 -20.47
N LYS A 204 2.64 -10.74 -19.69
CA LYS A 204 3.66 -11.66 -19.16
C LYS A 204 3.06 -13.02 -18.86
N PHE A 205 3.78 -14.07 -19.22
CA PHE A 205 3.47 -15.43 -18.84
C PHE A 205 4.67 -16.10 -18.16
N ARG A 206 4.42 -16.92 -17.13
CA ARG A 206 5.43 -17.74 -16.46
C ARG A 206 4.83 -19.08 -16.02
N VAL A 207 5.65 -20.12 -16.10
CA VAL A 207 5.47 -21.40 -15.39
C VAL A 207 6.22 -21.28 -14.07
N LEU A 208 5.62 -21.70 -12.96
CA LEU A 208 6.22 -21.60 -11.63
C LEU A 208 6.81 -22.94 -11.15
N TYR A 209 5.99 -23.97 -11.10
CA TYR A 209 6.35 -25.34 -10.73
C TYR A 209 5.51 -26.33 -11.49
#